data_AF-A0A023EKY0-F1
#
_entry.id   AF-A0A023EKY0-F1
#
_cell.length_a   1.000
_cell.length_b   1.000
_cell.length_c   1.000
_cell.angle_alpha   90.00
_cell.angle_beta   90.00
_cell.angle_gamma   90.00
#
_symmetry.space_group_name_H-M   'P 1'
#
loop_
_entity.id
_entity.type
_entity.pdbx_description
1 polymer ?
#
loop_
_entity_poly.entity_id
_entity_poly.type
_entity_poly.pdbx_seq_one_letter_code
_entity_poly.pdbx_strand_id
1 'polypeptide(L)'
;TGNLGFSIAGPSQAEIECHDNGDGSALVKYHPTAPGEYAVHILCDNEDIPKSPYIAHILPKVDDFHPELVKVFGPGIEKNGSVITNKPTEFTVDASKAGDAPLEVKINDVFANTIQHKFMKNSDGTKKVMYTAPTADPVTVEVNYGGVAIPGSPFRVNVSTPLDPSKVQFFGPWLESGNRPNAATHFNVDARNAGNGLLEVNLVHEETKQKVPVRIIDNDDNTYAVEVIPPLAGDLHHEPGLRR
;
A
#
# COMPACT_ATOMS: atom_id res chain seq x y z
N THR A 1 15.96 -17.69 -10.56
CA THR A 1 15.44 -16.34 -10.81
C THR A 1 15.53 -16.13 -12.29
N GLY A 2 14.39 -16.06 -12.98
CA GLY A 2 14.34 -15.80 -14.41
C GLY A 2 14.57 -14.32 -14.70
N ASN A 3 15.12 -14.00 -15.86
CA ASN A 3 15.39 -12.61 -16.25
C ASN A 3 14.16 -12.02 -16.98
N LEU A 4 13.68 -10.86 -16.51
CA LEU A 4 12.68 -10.06 -17.21
C LEU A 4 13.37 -9.18 -18.27
N GLY A 5 12.89 -9.24 -19.50
CA GLY A 5 13.37 -8.44 -20.64
C GLY A 5 12.27 -7.58 -21.24
N PHE A 6 12.64 -6.45 -21.84
CA PHE A 6 11.72 -5.53 -22.51
C PHE A 6 12.29 -5.11 -23.85
N SER A 7 11.46 -5.12 -24.90
CA SER A 7 11.83 -4.54 -26.20
C SER A 7 10.62 -3.84 -26.83
N ILE A 8 10.88 -2.81 -27.63
CA ILE A 8 9.85 -2.01 -28.28
C ILE A 8 10.20 -1.89 -29.76
N ALA A 9 9.23 -2.23 -30.62
CA ALA A 9 9.34 -2.09 -32.07
C ALA A 9 8.23 -1.15 -32.57
N GLY A 10 8.58 -0.19 -33.43
CA GLY A 10 7.61 0.73 -33.98
C GLY A 10 8.22 1.81 -34.88
N PRO A 11 7.43 2.85 -35.21
CA PRO A 11 7.79 3.93 -36.13
C PRO A 11 9.04 4.75 -35.78
N SER A 12 9.46 4.74 -34.51
CA SER A 12 10.70 5.38 -34.07
C SER A 12 11.42 4.52 -33.04
N GLN A 13 12.73 4.74 -32.88
CA GLN A 13 13.45 4.20 -31.73
C GLN A 13 12.99 4.98 -30.49
N ALA A 14 12.54 4.26 -29.46
CA ALA A 14 12.15 4.84 -28.17
C ALA A 14 13.26 4.60 -27.14
N GLU A 15 13.59 5.62 -26.36
CA GLU A 15 14.39 5.44 -25.15
C GLU A 15 13.56 4.68 -24.11
N ILE A 16 14.18 3.71 -23.42
CA ILE A 16 13.53 2.88 -22.41
C ILE A 16 14.25 3.08 -21.08
N GLU A 17 13.50 3.50 -20.07
CA GLU A 17 13.94 3.56 -18.69
C GLU A 17 13.25 2.45 -17.90
N CYS A 18 14.00 1.70 -17.09
CA CYS A 18 13.44 0.70 -16.19
C CYS A 18 13.85 1.02 -14.76
N HIS A 19 12.87 1.05 -13.86
CA HIS A 19 13.07 1.23 -12.43
C HIS A 19 12.46 0.04 -11.67
N ASP A 20 13.30 -0.76 -11.04
CA ASP A 20 12.86 -1.82 -10.14
C ASP A 20 12.36 -1.21 -8.83
N ASN A 21 11.14 -1.58 -8.42
CA ASN A 21 10.52 -1.09 -7.20
C ASN A 21 10.93 -1.90 -5.95
N GLY A 22 11.63 -3.03 -6.11
CA GLY A 22 12.11 -3.88 -5.01
C GLY A 22 11.03 -4.71 -4.31
N ASP A 23 9.79 -4.66 -4.80
CA ASP A 23 8.63 -5.42 -4.31
C ASP A 23 8.19 -6.52 -5.29
N GLY A 24 9.06 -6.86 -6.26
CA GLY A 24 8.75 -7.77 -7.36
C GLY A 24 8.05 -7.12 -8.55
N SER A 25 7.87 -5.79 -8.55
CA SER A 25 7.37 -5.01 -9.70
C SER A 25 8.43 -4.06 -10.25
N ALA A 26 8.28 -3.65 -11.51
CA ALA A 26 9.13 -2.64 -12.14
C ALA A 26 8.29 -1.60 -12.89
N LEU A 27 8.73 -0.35 -12.87
CA LEU A 27 8.21 0.73 -13.70
C LEU A 27 9.07 0.84 -14.96
N VAL A 28 8.46 0.57 -16.12
CA VAL A 28 9.09 0.77 -17.42
C VAL A 28 8.50 2.00 -18.09
N LYS A 29 9.34 2.98 -18.42
CA LYS A 29 8.95 4.15 -19.20
C LYS A 29 9.57 4.04 -20.59
N TYR A 30 8.82 4.49 -21.59
CA TYR A 30 9.31 4.57 -22.95
C TYR A 30 8.96 5.94 -23.54
N HIS A 31 9.86 6.47 -24.38
CA HIS A 31 9.76 7.81 -24.95
C HIS A 31 9.75 7.74 -26.49
N PRO A 32 8.60 7.46 -27.12
CA PRO A 32 8.48 7.42 -28.58
C PRO A 32 8.54 8.84 -29.16
N THR A 33 9.17 8.99 -30.32
CA THR A 33 9.35 10.31 -30.98
C THR A 33 8.49 10.48 -32.23
N ALA A 34 7.80 9.42 -32.67
CA ALA A 34 6.86 9.46 -33.79
C ALA A 34 5.52 8.81 -33.42
N PRO A 35 4.39 9.31 -33.95
CA PRO A 35 3.08 8.68 -33.77
C PRO A 35 3.00 7.34 -34.52
N GLY A 36 2.06 6.49 -34.09
CA GLY A 36 1.76 5.20 -34.69
C GLY A 36 1.68 4.06 -33.68
N GLU A 37 1.59 2.83 -34.18
CA GLU A 37 1.51 1.62 -33.35
C GLU A 37 2.90 1.12 -32.96
N TYR A 38 3.09 0.84 -31.67
CA TYR A 38 4.31 0.27 -31.11
C TYR A 38 3.99 -1.07 -30.47
N ALA A 39 4.73 -2.11 -30.86
CA ALA A 39 4.69 -3.42 -30.23
C ALA A 39 5.65 -3.43 -29.04
N VAL A 40 5.11 -3.60 -27.84
CA VAL A 40 5.85 -3.70 -26.57
C VAL A 40 5.94 -5.17 -26.18
N HIS A 41 7.13 -5.73 -26.29
CA HIS A 41 7.43 -7.09 -25.87
C HIS A 41 7.85 -7.12 -24.42
N ILE A 42 7.22 -8.00 -23.64
CA ILE A 42 7.61 -8.32 -22.28
C ILE A 42 8.06 -9.79 -22.27
N LEU A 43 9.32 -10.01 -21.91
CA LEU A 43 9.98 -11.29 -22.01
C LEU A 43 10.28 -11.84 -20.62
N CYS A 44 10.08 -13.14 -20.41
CA CYS A 44 10.56 -13.89 -19.27
C CYS A 44 11.44 -15.03 -19.77
N ASP A 45 12.70 -15.09 -19.32
CA ASP A 45 13.69 -16.07 -19.81
C ASP A 45 13.86 -16.08 -21.34
N ASN A 46 13.75 -14.88 -21.95
CA ASN A 46 13.79 -14.62 -23.40
C ASN A 46 12.58 -15.11 -24.20
N GLU A 47 11.48 -15.50 -23.55
CA GLU A 47 10.21 -15.84 -24.20
C GLU A 47 9.13 -14.80 -23.88
N ASP A 48 8.29 -14.46 -24.87
CA ASP A 48 7.14 -13.58 -24.68
C ASP A 48 6.20 -14.13 -23.61
N ILE A 49 5.86 -13.29 -22.63
CA ILE A 49 4.84 -13.65 -21.65
C ILE A 49 3.46 -13.73 -22.33
N PRO A 50 2.47 -14.39 -21.71
CA PRO A 50 1.10 -14.38 -22.23
C PRO A 50 0.60 -12.96 -22.49
N LYS A 51 0.02 -12.74 -23.67
CA LYS A 51 -0.47 -11.44 -24.21
C LYS A 51 0.59 -10.47 -24.71
N SER A 52 1.87 -10.82 -24.62
CA SER A 52 2.93 -10.10 -25.34
C SER A 52 2.93 -10.50 -26.84
N PRO A 53 3.16 -9.58 -27.78
CA PRO A 53 3.36 -8.15 -27.56
C PRO A 53 2.06 -7.38 -27.25
N TYR A 54 2.20 -6.34 -26.42
CA TYR A 54 1.14 -5.36 -26.19
C TYR A 54 1.24 -4.24 -27.24
N ILE A 55 0.11 -3.87 -27.84
CA ILE A 55 0.07 -2.82 -28.87
C ILE A 55 -0.28 -1.47 -28.25
N ALA A 56 0.69 -0.56 -28.21
CA ALA A 56 0.53 0.82 -27.77
C ALA A 56 0.27 1.74 -28.97
N HIS A 57 -0.77 2.58 -28.86
CA HIS A 57 -1.15 3.53 -29.91
C HIS A 57 -0.67 4.93 -29.53
N ILE A 58 0.37 5.42 -30.17
CA ILE A 58 0.93 6.74 -29.92
C ILE A 58 0.25 7.74 -30.83
N LEU A 59 -0.59 8.58 -30.23
CA LEU A 59 -1.36 9.58 -30.94
C LEU A 59 -0.48 10.78 -31.36
N PRO A 60 -0.77 11.43 -32.48
CA PRO A 60 -0.17 12.72 -32.80
C PRO A 60 -0.44 13.73 -31.69
N LYS A 61 0.54 14.59 -31.42
CA LYS A 61 0.34 15.72 -30.51
C LYS A 61 -0.70 16.67 -31.12
N VAL A 62 -1.73 16.97 -30.34
CA VAL A 62 -2.76 17.97 -30.68
C VAL A 62 -2.73 19.07 -29.61
N ASP A 63 -3.00 20.31 -30.01
CA ASP A 63 -2.89 21.49 -29.11
C ASP A 63 -4.23 21.83 -28.42
N ASP A 64 -5.30 21.07 -28.68
CA ASP A 64 -6.64 21.34 -28.13
C ASP A 64 -6.79 20.89 -26.66
N PHE A 65 -5.93 19.96 -26.21
CA PHE A 65 -5.92 19.48 -24.83
C PHE A 65 -4.51 19.10 -24.35
N HIS A 66 -4.32 19.14 -23.04
CA HIS A 66 -3.03 19.05 -22.34
C HIS A 66 -3.11 18.04 -21.17
N PRO A 67 -2.94 16.73 -21.41
CA PRO A 67 -2.98 15.70 -20.36
C PRO A 67 -1.99 15.95 -19.22
N GLU A 68 -0.86 16.60 -19.51
CA GLU A 68 0.18 16.98 -18.56
C GLU A 68 -0.28 18.02 -17.52
N LEU A 69 -1.37 18.73 -17.80
CA LEU A 69 -1.96 19.72 -16.89
C LEU A 69 -3.07 19.14 -16.02
N VAL A 70 -3.45 17.88 -16.22
CA VAL A 70 -4.40 17.17 -15.36
C VAL A 70 -3.74 16.83 -14.04
N LYS A 71 -4.41 17.13 -12.93
CA LYS A 71 -3.96 16.80 -11.58
C LYS A 71 -4.87 15.76 -10.94
N VAL A 72 -4.26 14.78 -10.27
CA VAL A 72 -4.97 13.74 -9.52
C VAL A 72 -4.46 13.68 -8.10
N PHE A 73 -5.36 13.68 -7.13
CA PHE A 73 -5.02 13.70 -5.72
C PHE A 73 -6.16 13.11 -4.86
N GLY A 74 -5.82 12.63 -3.67
CA GLY A 74 -6.76 12.07 -2.71
C GLY A 74 -6.38 10.67 -2.22
N PRO A 75 -7.00 10.19 -1.15
CA PRO A 75 -6.59 8.96 -0.46
C PRO A 75 -6.68 7.70 -1.33
N GLY A 76 -7.55 7.68 -2.34
CA GLY A 76 -7.70 6.56 -3.27
C GLY A 76 -6.63 6.45 -4.37
N ILE A 77 -5.61 7.32 -4.38
CA ILE A 77 -4.52 7.30 -5.37
C ILE A 77 -3.12 7.36 -4.75
N GLU A 78 -3.03 7.60 -3.44
CA GLU A 78 -1.77 7.72 -2.74
C GLU A 78 -1.14 6.33 -2.52
N LYS A 79 0.14 6.17 -2.89
CA LYS A 79 0.88 4.90 -2.72
C LYS A 79 0.86 4.40 -1.27
N ASN A 80 0.94 5.34 -0.32
CA ASN A 80 0.87 5.09 1.12
C ASN A 80 -0.49 5.49 1.72
N GLY A 81 -1.50 5.72 0.86
CA GLY A 81 -2.83 6.12 1.27
C GLY A 81 -3.55 5.02 2.05
N SER A 82 -4.47 5.42 2.93
CA SER A 82 -5.22 4.54 3.82
C SER A 82 -6.37 3.80 3.13
N VAL A 83 -6.15 3.22 1.93
CA VAL A 83 -7.19 2.41 1.28
C VAL A 83 -7.37 1.13 2.08
N ILE A 84 -8.58 0.96 2.63
CA ILE A 84 -8.94 -0.19 3.44
C ILE A 84 -9.89 -1.08 2.64
N THR A 85 -9.61 -2.37 2.65
CA THR A 85 -10.42 -3.40 1.99
C THR A 85 -11.89 -3.28 2.40
N ASN A 86 -12.79 -3.38 1.43
CA ASN A 86 -14.25 -3.26 1.58
C ASN A 86 -14.76 -1.92 2.13
N LYS A 87 -13.92 -0.88 2.21
CA LYS A 87 -14.34 0.49 2.52
C LYS A 87 -14.27 1.37 1.27
N PRO A 88 -15.28 2.25 1.03
CA PRO A 88 -15.19 3.24 -0.04
C PRO A 88 -13.99 4.16 0.17
N THR A 89 -13.28 4.44 -0.91
CA THR A 89 -12.25 5.49 -0.99
C THR A 89 -12.51 6.37 -2.21
N GLU A 90 -11.82 7.51 -2.27
CA GLU A 90 -12.01 8.48 -3.34
C GLU A 90 -10.72 9.19 -3.73
N PHE A 91 -10.69 9.66 -4.97
CA PHE A 91 -9.72 10.64 -5.45
C PHE A 91 -10.40 11.65 -6.37
N THR A 92 -9.74 12.78 -6.61
CA THR A 92 -10.24 13.87 -7.44
C THR A 92 -9.34 14.06 -8.64
N VAL A 93 -9.96 14.29 -9.79
CA VAL A 93 -9.32 14.64 -11.06
C VAL A 93 -9.68 16.09 -11.40
N ASP A 94 -8.67 16.94 -11.44
CA ASP A 94 -8.77 18.34 -11.88
C ASP A 94 -8.16 18.48 -13.28
N ALA A 95 -9.04 18.68 -14.27
CA ALA A 95 -8.68 18.93 -15.67
C ALA A 95 -8.96 20.37 -16.09
N SER A 96 -9.18 21.30 -15.15
CA SER A 96 -9.59 22.69 -15.44
C SER A 96 -8.61 23.48 -16.31
N LYS A 97 -7.35 23.05 -16.38
CA LYS A 97 -6.29 23.65 -17.19
C LYS A 97 -5.89 22.82 -18.41
N ALA A 98 -6.57 21.70 -18.66
CA ALA A 98 -6.15 20.70 -19.63
C ALA A 98 -6.85 20.80 -20.99
N GLY A 99 -7.65 21.85 -21.25
CA GLY A 99 -8.52 21.90 -22.44
C GLY A 99 -9.77 21.03 -22.27
N ASP A 100 -10.45 20.71 -23.37
CA ASP A 100 -11.64 19.85 -23.36
C ASP A 100 -11.35 18.52 -24.07
N ALA A 101 -11.31 17.44 -23.30
CA ALA A 101 -11.17 16.08 -23.83
C ALA A 101 -11.85 15.05 -22.92
N PRO A 102 -12.16 13.85 -23.44
CA PRO A 102 -12.70 12.76 -22.64
C PRO A 102 -11.76 12.34 -21.51
N LEU A 103 -12.31 12.16 -20.30
CA LEU A 103 -11.62 11.54 -19.16
C LEU A 103 -12.02 10.07 -19.09
N GLU A 104 -11.03 9.18 -19.06
CA GLU A 104 -11.20 7.74 -18.84
C GLU A 104 -10.45 7.33 -17.58
N VAL A 105 -11.09 6.54 -16.73
CA VAL A 105 -10.49 5.95 -15.54
C VAL A 105 -10.72 4.44 -15.56
N LYS A 106 -9.67 3.67 -15.33
CA LYS A 106 -9.76 2.22 -15.09
C LYS A 106 -9.12 1.90 -13.76
N ILE A 107 -9.75 1.01 -13.01
CA ILE A 107 -9.22 0.52 -11.74
C ILE A 107 -9.19 -0.99 -11.85
N ASN A 108 -8.03 -1.60 -11.71
CA ASN A 108 -7.82 -3.02 -11.89
C ASN A 108 -7.17 -3.64 -10.65
N ASP A 109 -7.56 -4.86 -10.30
CA ASP A 109 -6.83 -5.67 -9.31
C ASP A 109 -5.54 -6.27 -9.92
N VAL A 110 -4.79 -7.02 -9.11
CA VAL A 110 -3.55 -7.70 -9.55
C VAL A 110 -3.76 -8.77 -10.63
N PHE A 111 -4.99 -9.19 -10.88
CA PHE A 111 -5.37 -10.16 -11.92
C PHE A 111 -5.95 -9.47 -13.17
N ALA A 112 -5.87 -8.13 -13.23
CA ALA A 112 -6.46 -7.29 -14.28
C ALA A 112 -7.99 -7.37 -14.36
N ASN A 113 -8.68 -7.78 -13.30
CA ASN A 113 -10.12 -7.62 -13.21
C ASN A 113 -10.47 -6.17 -12.87
N THR A 114 -11.46 -5.64 -13.57
CA THR A 114 -11.89 -4.25 -13.38
C THR A 114 -12.74 -4.10 -12.11
N ILE A 115 -12.29 -3.19 -11.24
CA ILE A 115 -13.01 -2.71 -10.06
C ILE A 115 -13.95 -1.59 -10.49
N GLN A 116 -15.24 -1.75 -10.15
CA GLN A 116 -16.27 -0.76 -10.45
C GLN A 116 -16.03 0.54 -9.68
N HIS A 117 -16.22 1.66 -10.35
CA HIS A 117 -16.08 3.00 -9.77
C HIS A 117 -17.24 3.91 -10.19
N LYS A 118 -17.39 5.03 -9.49
CA LYS A 118 -18.42 6.04 -9.75
C LYS A 118 -17.81 7.41 -9.92
N PHE A 119 -18.27 8.13 -10.94
CA PHE A 119 -17.98 9.55 -11.11
C PHE A 119 -18.99 10.42 -10.37
N MET A 120 -18.51 11.45 -9.70
CA MET A 120 -19.31 12.56 -9.19
C MET A 120 -18.68 13.88 -9.60
N LYS A 121 -19.50 14.84 -10.04
CA LYS A 121 -19.03 16.18 -10.35
C LYS A 121 -19.05 17.02 -9.07
N ASN A 122 -17.93 17.63 -8.73
CA ASN A 122 -17.85 18.60 -7.63
C ASN A 122 -18.36 19.97 -8.11
N SER A 123 -18.75 20.83 -7.17
CA SER A 123 -19.25 22.19 -7.47
C SER A 123 -18.19 23.09 -8.12
N ASP A 124 -16.91 22.81 -7.88
CA ASP A 124 -15.76 23.52 -8.45
C ASP A 124 -15.41 23.07 -9.89
N GLY A 125 -16.15 22.11 -10.45
CA GLY A 125 -15.93 21.59 -11.80
C GLY A 125 -14.97 20.40 -11.88
N THR A 126 -14.31 20.04 -10.78
CA THR A 126 -13.48 18.82 -10.71
C THR A 126 -14.34 17.55 -10.72
N LYS A 127 -13.74 16.41 -11.07
CA LYS A 127 -14.41 15.11 -11.09
C LYS A 127 -13.88 14.24 -9.97
N LYS A 128 -14.75 13.86 -9.04
CA LYS A 128 -14.46 12.90 -7.99
C LYS A 128 -14.73 11.49 -8.49
N VAL A 129 -13.82 10.57 -8.20
CA VAL A 129 -13.93 9.14 -8.49
C VAL A 129 -13.98 8.40 -7.16
N MET A 130 -14.99 7.54 -6.99
CA MET A 130 -15.13 6.69 -5.81
C MET A 130 -15.07 5.22 -6.20
N TYR A 131 -14.35 4.41 -5.44
CA TYR A 131 -14.30 2.97 -5.61
C TYR A 131 -14.13 2.24 -4.28
N THR A 132 -14.33 0.93 -4.28
CA THR A 132 -14.11 0.06 -3.11
C THR A 132 -13.23 -1.11 -3.55
N ALA A 133 -12.07 -1.28 -2.92
CA ALA A 133 -11.20 -2.43 -3.16
C ALA A 133 -11.78 -3.68 -2.48
N PRO A 134 -12.01 -4.80 -3.21
CA PRO A 134 -12.65 -5.99 -2.65
C PRO A 134 -11.68 -6.87 -1.84
N THR A 135 -10.38 -6.80 -2.13
CA THR A 135 -9.32 -7.57 -1.46
C THR A 135 -8.25 -6.64 -0.91
N ALA A 136 -7.38 -7.18 -0.05
CA ALA A 136 -6.21 -6.48 0.49
C ALA A 136 -5.00 -6.55 -0.46
N ASP A 137 -5.25 -6.81 -1.75
CA ASP A 137 -4.21 -6.80 -2.77
C ASP A 137 -4.06 -5.38 -3.33
N PRO A 138 -2.87 -4.97 -3.78
CA PRO A 138 -2.68 -3.70 -4.45
C PRO A 138 -3.60 -3.55 -5.67
N VAL A 139 -4.09 -2.33 -5.90
CA VAL A 139 -4.88 -1.99 -7.09
C VAL A 139 -4.11 -1.03 -7.98
N THR A 140 -4.38 -1.09 -9.28
CA THR A 140 -3.80 -0.20 -10.28
C THR A 140 -4.90 0.75 -10.78
N VAL A 141 -4.68 2.06 -10.66
CA VAL A 141 -5.57 3.09 -11.18
C VAL A 141 -4.93 3.75 -12.40
N GLU A 142 -5.54 3.59 -13.55
CA GLU A 142 -5.16 4.24 -14.79
C GLU A 142 -6.06 5.45 -15.02
N VAL A 143 -5.46 6.60 -15.27
CA VAL A 143 -6.16 7.84 -15.64
C VAL A 143 -5.65 8.31 -16.99
N ASN A 144 -6.55 8.41 -17.97
CA ASN A 144 -6.28 8.89 -19.32
C ASN A 144 -7.13 10.11 -19.63
N TYR A 145 -6.56 11.08 -20.33
CA TYR A 145 -7.23 12.29 -20.79
C TYR A 145 -7.01 12.46 -22.29
N GLY A 146 -8.10 12.50 -23.06
CA GLY A 146 -8.05 12.49 -24.52
C GLY A 146 -7.38 11.25 -25.12
N GLY A 147 -7.45 10.11 -24.42
CA GLY A 147 -6.80 8.85 -24.84
C GLY A 147 -5.31 8.77 -24.50
N VAL A 148 -4.75 9.77 -23.82
CA VAL A 148 -3.34 9.80 -23.41
C VAL A 148 -3.25 9.70 -21.89
N ALA A 149 -2.35 8.85 -21.38
CA ALA A 149 -2.11 8.74 -19.94
C ALA A 149 -1.61 10.06 -19.35
N ILE A 150 -2.15 10.46 -18.20
CA ILE A 150 -1.69 11.65 -17.47
C ILE A 150 -0.37 11.37 -16.74
N PRO A 151 0.38 12.41 -16.31
CA PRO A 151 1.57 12.23 -15.49
C PRO A 151 1.28 11.42 -14.21
N GLY A 152 2.10 10.40 -13.96
CA GLY A 152 1.98 9.52 -12.78
C GLY A 152 1.02 8.34 -12.95
N SER A 153 0.19 8.34 -14.00
CA SER A 153 -0.60 7.16 -14.37
C SER A 153 0.30 6.09 -15.02
N PRO A 154 0.13 4.79 -14.70
CA PRO A 154 -0.80 4.26 -13.71
C PRO A 154 -0.32 4.44 -12.27
N PHE A 155 -1.27 4.64 -11.36
CA PHE A 155 -1.02 4.73 -9.92
C PHE A 155 -1.21 3.37 -9.25
N ARG A 156 -0.16 2.87 -8.60
CA ARG A 156 -0.22 1.65 -7.77
C ARG A 156 -0.60 2.03 -6.34
N VAL A 157 -1.71 1.48 -5.86
CA VAL A 157 -2.29 1.80 -4.55
C VAL A 157 -2.30 0.55 -3.68
N ASN A 158 -1.64 0.60 -2.53
CA ASN A 158 -1.66 -0.49 -1.56
C ASN A 158 -2.99 -0.50 -0.80
N VAL A 159 -3.54 -1.69 -0.57
CA VAL A 159 -4.81 -1.86 0.17
C VAL A 159 -4.53 -2.62 1.45
N SER A 160 -4.92 -2.07 2.59
CA SER A 160 -4.77 -2.74 3.89
C SER A 160 -6.07 -3.41 4.32
N THR A 161 -5.96 -4.37 5.23
CA THR A 161 -7.12 -4.87 5.97
C THR A 161 -7.53 -3.85 7.04
N PRO A 162 -8.83 -3.77 7.41
CA PRO A 162 -9.26 -2.96 8.55
C PRO A 162 -8.57 -3.46 9.84
N LEU A 163 -8.19 -2.52 10.72
CA LEU A 163 -7.73 -2.86 12.06
C LEU A 163 -8.87 -3.52 12.86
N ASP A 164 -8.63 -4.73 13.36
CA ASP A 164 -9.55 -5.51 14.18
C ASP A 164 -8.79 -6.11 15.38
N PRO A 165 -8.74 -5.38 16.52
CA PRO A 165 -8.03 -5.82 17.71
C PRO A 165 -8.56 -7.14 18.29
N SER A 166 -9.82 -7.53 17.98
CA SER A 166 -10.39 -8.78 18.48
C SER A 166 -9.73 -10.03 17.90
N LYS A 167 -8.96 -9.87 16.81
CA LYS A 167 -8.19 -10.94 16.17
C LYS A 167 -6.76 -11.07 16.68
N VAL A 168 -6.35 -10.20 17.61
CA VAL A 168 -5.05 -10.32 18.28
C VAL A 168 -5.11 -11.48 19.27
N GLN A 169 -4.17 -12.41 19.15
CA GLN A 169 -4.00 -13.51 20.09
C GLN A 169 -2.74 -13.27 20.93
N PHE A 170 -2.76 -13.74 22.19
CA PHE A 170 -1.60 -13.67 23.07
C PHE A 170 -1.42 -15.00 23.79
N PHE A 171 -0.19 -15.49 23.86
CA PHE A 171 0.16 -16.79 24.43
C PHE A 171 1.60 -16.79 24.93
N GLY A 172 1.93 -17.64 25.90
CA GLY A 172 3.29 -17.78 26.41
C GLY A 172 3.35 -17.94 27.92
N PRO A 173 4.57 -18.19 28.45
CA PRO A 173 4.76 -18.65 29.83
C PRO A 173 4.26 -17.66 30.88
N TRP A 174 4.27 -16.35 30.62
CA TRP A 174 3.71 -15.35 31.54
C TRP A 174 2.22 -15.60 31.88
N LEU A 175 1.46 -16.15 30.93
CA LEU A 175 0.03 -16.38 31.07
C LEU A 175 -0.29 -17.72 31.75
N GLU A 176 0.72 -18.57 31.95
CA GLU A 176 0.57 -19.90 32.52
C GLU A 176 0.81 -19.90 34.04
N SER A 177 0.26 -20.90 34.73
CA SER A 177 0.53 -21.12 36.15
C SER A 177 1.96 -21.63 36.34
N GLY A 178 2.77 -20.96 37.17
CA GLY A 178 4.12 -21.43 37.50
C GLY A 178 5.23 -20.38 37.41
N ASN A 179 4.89 -19.13 37.08
CA ASN A 179 5.85 -18.02 37.07
C ASN A 179 6.47 -17.80 38.46
N ARG A 180 7.80 -17.63 38.50
CA ARG A 180 8.55 -17.36 39.74
C ARG A 180 8.73 -15.86 39.94
N PRO A 181 8.66 -15.35 41.19
CA PRO A 181 9.02 -13.97 41.48
C PRO A 181 10.44 -13.65 40.99
N ASN A 182 10.63 -12.44 40.45
CA ASN A 182 11.92 -11.91 40.00
C ASN A 182 12.62 -12.73 38.90
N ALA A 183 11.90 -13.62 38.21
CA ALA A 183 12.39 -14.30 37.02
C ALA A 183 11.93 -13.55 35.76
N ALA A 184 12.80 -13.47 34.76
CA ALA A 184 12.40 -13.00 33.44
C ALA A 184 11.40 -14.01 32.83
N THR A 185 10.36 -13.48 32.20
CA THR A 185 9.35 -14.26 31.48
C THR A 185 8.79 -13.41 30.34
N HIS A 186 8.03 -14.02 29.45
CA HIS A 186 7.57 -13.40 28.22
C HIS A 186 6.19 -13.91 27.81
N PHE A 187 5.59 -13.20 26.87
CA PHE A 187 4.46 -13.69 26.09
C PHE A 187 4.63 -13.23 24.64
N ASN A 188 3.93 -13.88 23.73
CA ASN A 188 3.89 -13.56 22.33
C ASN A 188 2.54 -12.94 22.00
N VAL A 189 2.54 -12.03 21.03
CA VAL A 189 1.35 -11.41 20.46
C VAL A 189 1.32 -11.75 18.97
N ASP A 190 0.24 -12.38 18.51
CA ASP A 190 -0.03 -12.65 17.11
C ASP A 190 -1.13 -11.72 16.62
N ALA A 191 -0.74 -10.73 15.81
CA ALA A 191 -1.63 -9.71 15.25
C ALA A 191 -1.81 -9.87 13.73
N ARG A 192 -1.36 -10.99 13.14
CA ARG A 192 -1.39 -11.20 11.67
C ARG A 192 -2.77 -11.01 11.05
N ASN A 193 -3.82 -11.36 11.80
CA ASN A 193 -5.20 -11.24 11.34
C ASN A 193 -5.88 -9.92 11.76
N ALA A 194 -5.23 -9.11 12.58
CA ALA A 194 -5.77 -7.86 13.11
C ALA A 194 -5.62 -6.69 12.13
N GLY A 195 -4.85 -6.82 11.04
CA GLY A 195 -4.55 -5.72 10.12
C GLY A 195 -3.48 -4.76 10.65
N ASN A 196 -3.15 -3.74 9.87
CA ASN A 196 -2.04 -2.84 10.20
C ASN A 196 -2.39 -1.91 11.37
N GLY A 197 -1.58 -1.94 12.42
CA GLY A 197 -1.67 -1.07 13.59
C GLY A 197 -0.39 -1.16 14.42
N LEU A 198 -0.15 -0.15 15.27
CA LEU A 198 0.96 -0.17 16.21
C LEU A 198 0.59 -1.05 17.42
N LEU A 199 1.44 -2.01 17.77
CA LEU A 199 1.30 -2.73 19.03
C LEU A 199 1.78 -1.85 20.19
N GLU A 200 0.90 -1.63 21.16
CA GLU A 200 1.23 -1.01 22.45
C GLU A 200 0.96 -2.00 23.58
N VAL A 201 1.94 -2.21 24.46
CA VAL A 201 1.81 -3.05 25.65
C VAL A 201 1.97 -2.21 26.91
N ASN A 202 0.90 -2.14 27.69
CA ASN A 202 0.90 -1.47 28.99
C ASN A 202 0.69 -2.51 30.11
N LEU A 203 1.79 -3.01 30.66
CA LEU A 203 1.76 -3.87 31.84
C LEU A 203 1.80 -3.01 33.12
N VAL A 204 0.83 -3.24 34.00
CA VAL A 204 0.66 -2.49 35.24
C VAL A 204 0.41 -3.45 36.39
N HIS A 205 1.14 -3.30 37.49
CA HIS A 205 0.87 -4.04 38.71
C HIS A 205 -0.48 -3.60 39.30
N GLU A 206 -1.38 -4.54 39.55
CA GLU A 206 -2.79 -4.23 39.82
C GLU A 206 -2.99 -3.41 41.10
N GLU A 207 -2.25 -3.72 42.17
CA GLU A 207 -2.40 -3.06 43.46
C GLU A 207 -1.69 -1.71 43.51
N THR A 208 -0.40 -1.70 43.17
CA THR A 208 0.46 -0.50 43.26
C THR A 208 0.28 0.47 42.11
N LYS A 209 -0.41 0.06 41.03
CA LYS A 209 -0.53 0.80 39.76
C LYS A 209 0.81 1.14 39.10
N GLN A 210 1.90 0.51 39.54
CA GLN A 210 3.22 0.73 38.99
C GLN A 210 3.33 0.07 37.61
N LYS A 211 3.89 0.80 36.64
CA LYS A 211 4.17 0.24 35.31
C LYS A 211 5.29 -0.80 35.42
N VAL A 212 5.08 -1.94 34.79
CA VAL A 212 6.10 -2.98 34.66
C VAL A 212 6.83 -2.75 33.33
N PRO A 213 8.16 -2.60 33.32
CA PRO A 213 8.89 -2.40 32.08
C PRO A 213 8.81 -3.64 31.18
N VAL A 214 8.61 -3.39 29.89
CA VAL A 214 8.56 -4.43 28.86
C VAL A 214 9.48 -4.05 27.71
N ARG A 215 10.02 -5.07 27.03
CA ARG A 215 10.69 -4.95 25.75
C ARG A 215 9.86 -5.65 24.70
N ILE A 216 9.42 -4.90 23.69
CA ILE A 216 8.72 -5.44 22.52
C ILE A 216 9.76 -5.71 21.44
N ILE A 217 9.72 -6.91 20.87
CA ILE A 217 10.54 -7.34 19.74
C ILE A 217 9.59 -7.62 18.59
N ASP A 218 9.70 -6.85 17.51
CA ASP A 218 8.95 -7.05 16.26
C ASP A 218 9.66 -8.09 15.40
N ASN A 219 8.91 -9.08 14.91
CA ASN A 219 9.42 -10.14 14.04
C ASN A 219 9.26 -9.81 12.54
N ASP A 220 8.83 -8.59 12.20
CA ASP A 220 8.58 -8.10 10.83
C ASP A 220 7.50 -8.88 10.06
N ASP A 221 6.63 -9.61 10.76
CA ASP A 221 5.56 -10.43 10.20
C ASP A 221 4.20 -10.24 10.91
N ASN A 222 4.02 -9.12 11.63
CA ASN A 222 2.89 -8.85 12.53
C ASN A 222 2.78 -9.83 13.72
N THR A 223 3.87 -10.49 14.09
CA THR A 223 4.03 -11.15 15.39
C THR A 223 5.09 -10.46 16.24
N TYR A 224 4.90 -10.50 17.57
CA TYR A 224 5.76 -9.79 18.51
C TYR A 224 6.09 -10.68 19.70
N ALA A 225 7.34 -10.67 20.13
CA ALA A 225 7.74 -11.20 21.43
C ALA A 225 7.77 -10.05 22.44
N VAL A 226 7.09 -10.22 23.57
CA VAL A 226 7.07 -9.26 24.66
C VAL A 226 7.78 -9.85 25.85
N GLU A 227 8.99 -9.37 26.08
CA GLU A 227 9.77 -9.72 27.24
C GLU A 227 9.44 -8.78 28.39
N VAL A 228 9.13 -9.35 29.54
CA VAL A 228 8.89 -8.55 30.72
C VAL A 228 10.16 -8.50 31.56
N ILE A 229 10.57 -7.28 31.88
CA ILE A 229 11.79 -7.03 32.63
C ILE A 229 11.42 -7.02 34.11
N PRO A 230 11.90 -7.99 34.91
CA PRO A 230 11.62 -7.99 36.33
C PRO A 230 12.19 -6.71 36.96
N PRO A 231 11.46 -6.06 37.88
CA PRO A 231 12.01 -4.92 38.62
C PRO A 231 13.29 -5.35 39.33
N LEU A 232 14.28 -4.45 39.37
CA LEU A 232 15.54 -4.73 40.05
C LEU A 232 15.25 -5.06 41.52
N ALA A 233 15.94 -6.07 42.06
CA ALA A 233 15.86 -6.45 43.46
C ALA A 233 16.36 -5.28 44.33
N GLY A 234 15.44 -4.39 44.71
CA GLY A 234 15.73 -3.13 45.39
C GLY A 234 14.61 -2.09 45.26
N ASP A 235 13.84 -2.12 44.16
CA ASP A 235 12.79 -1.13 43.90
C ASP A 235 11.47 -1.39 44.66
N LEU A 236 11.41 -2.47 45.45
CA LEU A 236 10.26 -2.83 46.30
C LEU A 236 10.43 -2.44 47.78
N HIS A 237 11.46 -1.64 48.11
CA HIS A 237 11.64 -1.15 49.49
C HIS A 237 11.33 0.34 49.63
N HIS A 238 10.09 0.64 50.05
CA HIS A 238 9.68 1.69 51.01
C HIS A 238 8.18 1.44 51.31
N GLU A 239 7.69 1.07 52.50
CA GLU A 239 8.22 1.03 53.87
C GLU A 239 7.64 -0.18 54.66
N PRO A 240 8.40 -0.75 55.61
CA PRO A 240 7.85 -1.40 56.80
C PRO A 240 7.91 -0.46 58.02
N GLY A 241 6.75 -0.10 58.59
CA GLY A 241 6.63 0.54 59.91
C GLY A 241 5.57 1.65 59.93
N LEU A 242 4.66 1.78 60.89
CA LEU A 242 4.72 1.40 62.30
C LEU A 242 3.31 1.09 62.83
N ARG A 243 3.22 0.10 63.72
CA ARG A 243 2.11 -0.01 64.68
C ARG A 243 2.08 1.22 65.59
N ARG A 244 0.91 1.81 65.80
CA ARG A 244 0.27 1.96 67.11
C ARG A 244 -1.24 1.95 66.94
#